data_AF-A0A0S4IX89-F1
#
_entry.id   AF-A0A0S4IX89-F1
#
_cell.length_a   1.000
_cell.length_b   1.000
_cell.length_c   1.000
_cell.angle_alpha   90.00
_cell.angle_beta   90.00
_cell.angle_gamma   90.00
#
_symmetry.space_group_name_H-M   'P 1'
#
loop_
_entity.id
_entity.type
_entity.pdbx_description
1 polymer ?
#
loop_
_entity_poly.entity_id
_entity_poly.type
_entity_poly.pdbx_seq_one_letter_code
_entity_poly.pdbx_strand_id
1 'polypeptide(L)'
;METAYHQDFPWWYGQFPLPEETRGFYGFAHKNEEGNVRFFVPTSVPTGSRFVPLIAQIISKCLCTAAIREEQMQREILTDSCLDNNRFAGRTQAVERVSRCFERLTVNLGMTCNQPCGSTDRIYTFLGVLYNHINQTVAISEGIRNKVKGLVTTQTQDWTVRDC
;
A
#
# COMPACT_ATOMS: atom_id res chain seq x y z
N MET A 1 -9.82 -4.21 -20.61
CA MET A 1 -10.03 -4.55 -19.18
C MET A 1 -11.34 -3.93 -18.75
N GLU A 2 -12.14 -4.62 -17.96
CA GLU A 2 -13.51 -4.20 -17.62
C GLU A 2 -13.58 -3.53 -16.25
N THR A 3 -12.82 -4.06 -15.30
CA THR A 3 -12.88 -3.67 -13.89
C THR A 3 -11.54 -3.94 -13.21
N ALA A 4 -11.39 -3.46 -11.98
CA ALA A 4 -10.28 -3.84 -11.12
C ALA A 4 -10.71 -4.03 -9.67
N TYR A 5 -10.01 -4.90 -8.96
CA TYR A 5 -9.93 -4.93 -7.51
C TYR A 5 -8.63 -4.26 -7.08
N HIS A 6 -8.69 -3.42 -6.06
CA HIS A 6 -7.51 -2.77 -5.49
C HIS A 6 -7.58 -2.84 -3.96
N GLN A 7 -6.46 -3.10 -3.32
CA GLN A 7 -6.36 -3.25 -1.88
C GLN A 7 -5.20 -2.42 -1.35
N ASP A 8 -5.47 -1.71 -0.25
CA ASP A 8 -4.47 -1.05 0.57
C ASP A 8 -4.54 -1.65 1.98
N PHE A 9 -3.46 -2.24 2.48
CA PHE A 9 -3.47 -2.86 3.80
C PHE A 9 -3.27 -1.79 4.88
N PRO A 10 -4.27 -1.55 5.75
CA PRO A 10 -4.08 -0.63 6.87
C PRO A 10 -2.95 -1.16 7.73
N TRP A 11 -1.98 -0.30 8.04
CA TRP A 11 -0.97 -0.64 9.04
C TRP A 11 -0.22 -1.96 8.73
N TRP A 12 0.03 -2.25 7.43
CA TRP A 12 0.61 -3.52 6.96
C TRP A 12 1.76 -4.01 7.84
N TYR A 13 2.68 -3.11 8.18
CA TYR A 13 3.89 -3.43 8.94
C TYR A 13 3.58 -3.96 10.34
N GLY A 14 2.70 -3.29 11.08
CA GLY A 14 2.43 -3.69 12.44
C GLY A 14 1.51 -4.91 12.57
N GLN A 15 1.07 -5.50 11.44
CA GLN A 15 0.40 -6.81 11.44
C GLN A 15 1.40 -7.98 11.62
N PHE A 16 2.70 -7.74 11.41
CA PHE A 16 3.73 -8.77 11.56
C PHE A 16 4.48 -8.64 12.89
N PRO A 17 4.61 -9.74 13.66
CA PRO A 17 5.39 -9.71 14.89
C PRO A 17 6.88 -9.52 14.57
N LEU A 18 7.56 -8.78 15.44
CA LEU A 18 9.01 -8.64 15.38
C LEU A 18 9.65 -9.73 16.26
N PRO A 19 10.56 -10.56 15.72
CA PRO A 19 11.29 -11.56 16.49
C PRO A 19 12.00 -10.92 17.68
N GLU A 20 11.92 -11.55 18.85
CA GLU A 20 12.39 -10.99 20.12
C GLU A 20 13.87 -10.59 20.06
N GLU A 21 14.67 -11.40 19.38
CA GLU A 21 16.10 -11.23 19.16
C GLU A 21 16.43 -9.95 18.37
N THR A 22 15.47 -9.43 17.61
CA THR A 22 15.65 -8.25 16.75
C THR A 22 15.06 -6.97 17.33
N ARG A 23 14.23 -7.06 18.38
CA ARG A 23 13.51 -5.88 18.95
C ARG A 23 14.46 -4.80 19.47
N GLY A 24 15.59 -5.21 20.05
CA GLY A 24 16.59 -4.30 20.61
C GLY A 24 17.18 -3.33 19.57
N PHE A 25 17.24 -3.71 18.29
CA PHE A 25 17.75 -2.82 17.23
C PHE A 25 16.83 -1.64 16.91
N TYR A 26 15.58 -1.70 17.35
CA TYR A 26 14.56 -0.68 17.11
C TYR A 26 14.15 0.04 18.39
N GLY A 27 14.91 -0.11 19.47
CA GLY A 27 14.65 0.57 20.72
C GLY A 27 14.76 2.09 20.60
N PHE A 28 13.90 2.81 21.30
CA PHE A 28 13.94 4.28 21.35
C PHE A 28 13.69 4.78 22.77
N ALA A 29 14.21 5.98 23.07
CA ALA A 29 13.94 6.69 24.31
C ALA A 29 12.89 7.77 24.06
N HIS A 30 11.91 7.87 24.96
CA HIS A 30 10.90 8.93 24.93
C HIS A 30 10.92 9.68 26.27
N LYS A 31 11.05 11.00 26.18
CA LYS A 31 11.00 11.91 27.32
C LYS A 31 9.60 12.47 27.42
N ASN A 32 8.94 12.26 28.56
CA ASN A 32 7.60 12.80 28.80
C ASN A 32 7.65 14.30 29.14
N GLU A 33 6.47 14.93 29.30
CA GLU A 33 6.35 16.37 29.57
C GLU A 33 7.03 16.80 30.87
N GLU A 34 7.08 15.93 31.89
CA GLU A 34 7.76 16.18 33.16
C GLU A 34 9.29 15.95 33.08
N GLY A 35 9.78 15.53 31.93
CA GLY A 35 11.20 15.33 31.67
C GLY A 35 11.77 13.97 32.04
N ASN A 36 10.94 13.01 32.43
CA ASN A 36 11.33 11.62 32.69
C ASN A 36 11.56 10.86 31.39
N VAL A 37 12.69 10.14 31.30
CA VAL A 37 13.04 9.32 30.14
C VAL A 37 12.60 7.88 30.35
N ARG A 38 11.88 7.31 29.39
CA ARG A 38 11.51 5.89 29.34
C ARG A 38 12.02 5.25 28.05
N PHE A 39 12.38 3.98 28.13
CA PHE A 39 12.86 3.20 26.98
C PHE A 39 11.77 2.26 26.49
N PHE A 40 11.63 2.16 25.17
CA PHE A 40 10.62 1.36 24.50
C PHE A 40 11.25 0.52 23.41
N VAL A 41 10.69 -0.66 23.16
CA VAL A 41 11.01 -1.50 22.00
C VAL A 41 9.72 -1.90 21.31
N PRO A 42 9.64 -1.86 19.97
CA PRO A 42 8.46 -2.31 19.26
C PRO A 42 8.35 -3.83 19.32
N THR A 43 7.12 -4.33 19.39
CA THR A 43 6.80 -5.77 19.34
C THR A 43 6.38 -6.24 17.96
N SER A 44 6.08 -5.31 17.06
CA SER A 44 5.76 -5.53 15.65
C SER A 44 6.73 -4.80 14.75
N VAL A 45 6.70 -5.11 13.45
CA VAL A 45 7.61 -4.50 12.48
C VAL A 45 7.37 -2.98 12.43
N PRO A 46 8.39 -2.15 12.74
CA PRO A 46 8.22 -0.71 12.82
C PRO A 46 8.20 -0.06 11.44
N THR A 47 7.48 1.07 11.35
CA THR A 47 7.61 1.99 10.21
C THR A 47 8.99 2.66 10.23
N GLY A 48 9.48 3.07 9.06
CA GLY A 48 10.77 3.76 8.92
C GLY A 48 12.00 2.85 8.81
N SER A 49 11.84 1.52 8.94
CA SER A 49 12.93 0.59 8.60
C SER A 49 13.17 0.55 7.10
N ARG A 50 14.44 0.61 6.68
CA ARG A 50 14.84 0.57 5.26
C ARG A 50 14.56 -0.76 4.56
N PHE A 51 14.45 -1.85 5.31
CA PHE A 51 14.29 -3.21 4.77
C PHE A 51 12.83 -3.64 4.65
N VAL A 52 12.00 -3.08 5.50
CA VAL A 52 10.60 -3.47 5.67
C VAL A 52 9.77 -3.22 4.40
N PRO A 53 9.93 -2.10 3.65
CA PRO A 53 9.28 -1.93 2.35
C PRO A 53 9.62 -3.05 1.36
N LEU A 54 10.86 -3.52 1.32
CA LEU A 54 11.27 -4.62 0.43
C LEU A 54 10.56 -5.93 0.81
N ILE A 55 10.45 -6.21 2.11
CA ILE A 55 9.72 -7.38 2.61
C ILE A 55 8.24 -7.29 2.23
N ALA A 56 7.61 -6.11 2.42
CA ALA A 56 6.23 -5.88 2.02
C ALA A 56 6.02 -6.12 0.52
N GLN A 57 6.92 -5.59 -0.31
CA GLN A 57 6.89 -5.79 -1.75
C GLN A 57 6.94 -7.28 -2.14
N ILE A 58 7.83 -8.06 -1.49
CA ILE A 58 7.99 -9.48 -1.77
C ILE A 58 6.72 -10.24 -1.38
N ILE A 59 6.25 -10.06 -0.14
CA ILE A 59 5.08 -10.77 0.39
C ILE A 59 3.83 -10.45 -0.44
N SER A 60 3.54 -9.17 -0.68
CA SER A 60 2.39 -8.75 -1.49
C SER A 60 2.42 -9.32 -2.89
N LYS A 61 3.58 -9.27 -3.57
CA LYS A 61 3.73 -9.84 -4.92
C LYS A 61 3.57 -11.36 -4.92
N CYS A 62 4.10 -12.04 -3.92
CA CYS A 62 3.94 -13.49 -3.74
C CYS A 62 2.46 -13.85 -3.56
N LEU A 63 1.71 -13.12 -2.74
CA LEU A 63 0.29 -13.32 -2.53
C LEU A 63 -0.53 -13.10 -3.80
N CYS A 64 -0.29 -12.01 -4.52
CA CYS A 64 -0.93 -11.74 -5.81
C CYS A 64 -0.65 -12.86 -6.82
N THR A 65 0.62 -13.29 -6.91
CA THR A 65 1.03 -14.36 -7.83
C THR A 65 0.41 -15.71 -7.46
N ALA A 66 0.35 -16.03 -6.16
CA ALA A 66 -0.26 -17.25 -5.66
C ALA A 66 -1.76 -17.29 -5.99
N ALA A 67 -2.49 -16.20 -5.74
CA ALA A 67 -3.92 -16.11 -6.05
C ALA A 67 -4.21 -16.32 -7.55
N ILE A 68 -3.41 -15.69 -8.43
CA ILE A 68 -3.56 -15.85 -9.88
C ILE A 68 -3.25 -17.28 -10.33
N ARG A 69 -2.24 -17.93 -9.74
CA ARG A 69 -1.86 -19.30 -10.07
C ARG A 69 -2.90 -20.32 -9.60
N GLU A 70 -3.41 -20.15 -8.40
CA GLU A 70 -4.42 -21.04 -7.80
C GLU A 70 -5.73 -21.02 -8.60
N GLU A 71 -6.15 -19.84 -9.06
CA GLU A 71 -7.35 -19.69 -9.91
C GLU A 71 -7.09 -19.94 -11.41
N GLN A 72 -5.83 -20.18 -11.82
CA GLN A 72 -5.41 -20.40 -13.20
C GLN A 72 -5.71 -19.23 -14.16
N MET A 73 -5.51 -18.00 -13.70
CA MET A 73 -5.94 -16.76 -14.40
C MET A 73 -4.79 -15.97 -15.05
N GLN A 74 -3.65 -16.59 -15.35
CA GLN A 74 -2.43 -15.91 -15.82
C GLN A 74 -2.60 -15.10 -17.11
N ARG A 75 -3.62 -15.43 -17.92
CA ARG A 75 -3.90 -14.76 -19.21
C ARG A 75 -5.04 -13.74 -19.13
N GLU A 76 -5.78 -13.71 -18.03
CA GLU A 76 -6.99 -12.90 -17.88
C GLU A 76 -6.83 -11.74 -16.90
N ILE A 77 -5.79 -11.80 -16.06
CA ILE A 77 -5.52 -10.83 -15.00
C ILE A 77 -4.17 -10.17 -15.21
N LEU A 78 -4.18 -8.85 -15.20
CA LEU A 78 -3.01 -8.02 -14.96
C LEU A 78 -2.95 -7.68 -13.47
N THR A 79 -1.76 -7.76 -12.89
CA THR A 79 -1.55 -7.44 -11.49
C THR A 79 -0.40 -6.46 -11.29
N ASP A 80 -0.60 -5.54 -10.37
CA ASP A 80 0.41 -4.59 -9.91
C ASP A 80 0.45 -4.62 -8.39
N SER A 81 1.64 -4.72 -7.84
CA SER A 81 1.88 -4.67 -6.40
C SER A 81 2.97 -3.65 -6.12
N CYS A 82 2.68 -2.68 -5.27
CA CYS A 82 3.65 -1.72 -4.75
C CYS A 82 3.52 -1.71 -3.23
N LEU A 83 4.48 -2.31 -2.53
CA LEU A 83 4.44 -2.46 -1.08
C LEU A 83 3.14 -3.14 -0.61
N ASP A 84 2.34 -2.44 0.18
CA ASP A 84 1.02 -2.82 0.71
C ASP A 84 -0.15 -2.49 -0.23
N ASN A 85 0.11 -1.89 -1.39
CA ASN A 85 -0.90 -1.54 -2.37
C ASN A 85 -0.92 -2.58 -3.50
N ASN A 86 -2.06 -3.24 -3.69
CA ASN A 86 -2.21 -4.33 -4.66
C ASN A 86 -3.38 -4.06 -5.61
N ARG A 87 -3.25 -4.53 -6.85
CA ARG A 87 -4.27 -4.40 -7.88
C ARG A 87 -4.37 -5.66 -8.72
N PHE A 88 -5.61 -6.06 -9.03
CA PHE A 88 -5.95 -7.01 -10.09
C PHE A 88 -6.89 -6.33 -11.08
N ALA A 89 -6.51 -6.26 -12.35
CA ALA A 89 -7.33 -5.69 -13.41
C ALA A 89 -7.56 -6.71 -14.53
N GLY A 90 -8.78 -6.80 -15.04
CA GLY A 90 -9.13 -7.85 -16.00
C GLY A 90 -10.61 -7.89 -16.35
N ARG A 91 -11.09 -9.10 -16.68
CA ARG A 91 -12.53 -9.39 -16.82
C ARG A 91 -13.18 -9.49 -15.44
N THR A 92 -14.43 -9.05 -15.33
CA THR A 92 -15.14 -8.95 -14.04
C THR A 92 -15.11 -10.26 -13.25
N GLN A 93 -15.50 -11.37 -13.88
CA GLN A 93 -15.52 -12.69 -13.23
C GLN A 93 -14.12 -13.19 -12.82
N ALA A 94 -13.09 -12.92 -13.63
CA ALA A 94 -11.73 -13.30 -13.31
C ALA A 94 -11.19 -12.51 -12.11
N VAL A 95 -11.48 -11.21 -12.06
CA VAL A 95 -11.07 -10.31 -10.95
C VAL A 95 -11.74 -10.76 -9.66
N GLU A 96 -13.04 -11.03 -9.66
CA GLU A 96 -13.78 -11.49 -8.47
C GLU A 96 -13.25 -12.81 -7.90
N ARG A 97 -12.90 -13.77 -8.77
CA ARG A 97 -12.33 -15.05 -8.35
C ARG A 97 -10.95 -14.87 -7.72
N VAL A 98 -10.06 -14.14 -8.40
CA VAL A 98 -8.70 -13.89 -7.90
C VAL A 98 -8.72 -13.06 -6.62
N SER A 99 -9.60 -12.05 -6.50
CA SER A 99 -9.70 -11.25 -5.28
C SER A 99 -10.17 -12.08 -4.08
N ARG A 100 -11.13 -13.00 -4.27
CA ARG A 100 -11.56 -13.94 -3.22
C ARG A 100 -10.45 -14.88 -2.79
N CYS A 101 -9.70 -15.40 -3.75
CA CYS A 101 -8.53 -16.23 -3.46
C CYS A 101 -7.46 -15.44 -2.70
N PHE A 102 -7.16 -14.22 -3.14
CA PHE A 102 -6.20 -13.33 -2.49
C PHE A 102 -6.57 -13.04 -1.04
N GLU A 103 -7.83 -12.68 -0.77
CA GLU A 103 -8.32 -12.42 0.58
C GLU A 103 -8.21 -13.67 1.48
N ARG A 104 -8.58 -14.85 0.97
CA ARG A 104 -8.38 -16.11 1.70
C ARG A 104 -6.92 -16.31 2.08
N LEU A 105 -5.99 -16.07 1.15
CA LEU A 105 -4.56 -16.20 1.42
C LEU A 105 -4.08 -15.19 2.47
N THR A 106 -4.57 -13.95 2.43
CA THR A 106 -4.18 -12.92 3.40
C THR A 106 -4.72 -13.22 4.80
N VAL A 107 -5.98 -13.69 4.91
CA VAL A 107 -6.58 -14.12 6.18
C VAL A 107 -5.81 -15.31 6.77
N ASN A 108 -5.39 -16.28 5.95
CA ASN A 108 -4.57 -17.40 6.40
C ASN A 108 -3.20 -16.98 6.94
N LEU A 109 -2.69 -15.81 6.53
CA LEU A 109 -1.48 -15.19 7.07
C LEU A 109 -1.75 -14.31 8.31
N GLY A 110 -2.99 -14.22 8.78
CA GLY A 110 -3.38 -13.36 9.90
C GLY A 110 -3.43 -11.87 9.54
N MET A 111 -3.50 -11.53 8.24
CA MET A 111 -3.56 -10.15 7.79
C MET A 111 -5.01 -9.64 7.71
N THR A 112 -5.20 -8.35 8.02
CA THR A 112 -6.48 -7.64 7.93
C THR A 112 -6.49 -6.72 6.70
N CYS A 113 -7.53 -6.85 5.88
CA CYS A 113 -7.77 -6.01 4.70
C CYS A 113 -8.83 -4.96 4.98
N ASN A 114 -8.67 -3.75 4.42
CA ASN A 114 -9.67 -2.67 4.53
C ASN A 114 -10.84 -2.80 3.55
N GLN A 115 -10.63 -3.41 2.37
CA GLN A 115 -11.70 -3.49 1.38
C GLN A 115 -12.41 -4.83 1.45
N PRO A 116 -13.74 -4.84 1.51
CA PRO A 116 -14.50 -6.08 1.46
C PRO A 116 -14.32 -6.78 0.11
N CYS A 117 -14.38 -8.11 0.13
CA CYS A 117 -14.20 -8.93 -1.04
C CYS A 117 -15.18 -8.60 -2.19
N GLY A 118 -14.68 -8.66 -3.42
CA GLY A 118 -15.53 -8.58 -4.62
C GLY A 118 -16.04 -7.18 -4.96
N SER A 119 -15.62 -6.13 -4.25
CA SER A 119 -15.78 -4.76 -4.74
C SER A 119 -14.86 -4.58 -5.94
N THR A 120 -15.42 -4.72 -7.13
CA THR A 120 -14.73 -4.37 -8.36
C THR A 120 -15.16 -2.99 -8.81
N ASP A 121 -14.18 -2.13 -9.05
CA ASP A 121 -14.41 -0.75 -9.44
C ASP A 121 -14.06 -0.56 -10.91
N ARG A 122 -14.98 0.06 -11.65
CA ARG A 122 -14.72 0.52 -13.02
C ARG A 122 -13.99 1.87 -13.03
N ILE A 123 -14.07 2.62 -11.94
CA ILE A 123 -13.37 3.89 -11.74
C ILE A 123 -12.73 3.87 -10.35
N TYR A 124 -11.40 3.94 -10.27
CA TYR A 124 -10.68 3.85 -9.01
C TYR A 124 -9.34 4.58 -9.09
N THR A 125 -8.79 4.94 -7.93
CA THR A 125 -7.43 5.48 -7.84
C THR A 125 -6.49 4.42 -7.29
N PHE A 126 -5.37 4.19 -7.98
CA PHE A 126 -4.31 3.30 -7.52
C PHE A 126 -2.96 4.02 -7.64
N LEU A 127 -2.22 4.12 -6.54
CA LEU A 127 -0.93 4.82 -6.45
C LEU A 127 -0.97 6.25 -7.03
N GLY A 128 -2.07 6.97 -6.79
CA GLY A 128 -2.24 8.35 -7.27
C GLY A 128 -2.62 8.48 -8.75
N VAL A 129 -2.90 7.38 -9.44
CA VAL A 129 -3.42 7.37 -10.82
C VAL A 129 -4.90 6.98 -10.78
N LEU A 130 -5.74 7.83 -11.37
CA LEU A 130 -7.16 7.57 -11.61
C LEU A 130 -7.30 6.73 -12.89
N TYR A 131 -7.85 5.53 -12.74
CA TYR A 131 -8.21 4.63 -13.84
C TYR A 131 -9.71 4.71 -14.08
N ASN A 132 -10.12 4.86 -15.34
CA ASN A 132 -11.51 4.85 -15.74
C ASN A 132 -11.71 3.85 -16.89
N HIS A 133 -12.14 2.64 -16.55
CA HIS A 133 -12.37 1.56 -17.51
C HIS A 133 -13.60 1.78 -18.39
N ILE A 134 -14.56 2.62 -17.94
CA ILE A 134 -15.76 2.97 -18.72
C ILE A 134 -15.35 3.78 -19.95
N ASN A 135 -14.52 4.79 -19.75
CA ASN A 135 -14.08 5.71 -20.80
C ASN A 135 -12.71 5.33 -21.40
N GLN A 136 -12.08 4.26 -20.91
CA GLN A 136 -10.74 3.81 -21.30
C GLN A 136 -9.66 4.88 -21.14
N THR A 137 -9.70 5.62 -20.02
CA THR A 137 -8.77 6.72 -19.75
C THR A 137 -7.98 6.49 -18.46
N VAL A 138 -6.79 7.10 -18.43
CA VAL A 138 -5.94 7.19 -17.24
C VAL A 138 -5.55 8.64 -17.01
N ALA A 139 -5.56 9.08 -15.76
CA ALA A 139 -5.21 10.45 -15.39
C ALA A 139 -4.54 10.49 -14.02
N ILE A 140 -3.77 11.54 -13.74
CA ILE A 140 -3.31 11.81 -12.37
C ILE A 140 -4.53 12.10 -11.50
N SER A 141 -4.63 11.46 -10.33
CA SER A 141 -5.73 11.64 -9.40
C SER A 141 -5.77 13.06 -8.84
N GLU A 142 -6.97 13.52 -8.49
CA GLU A 142 -7.16 14.87 -7.95
C GLU A 142 -6.35 15.11 -6.66
N GLY A 143 -6.25 14.11 -5.79
CA GLY A 143 -5.43 14.19 -4.57
C GLY A 143 -3.96 14.47 -4.87
N ILE A 144 -3.38 13.84 -5.90
CA ILE A 144 -2.01 14.14 -6.33
C ILE A 144 -1.93 15.52 -6.98
N ARG A 145 -2.90 15.90 -7.82
CA ARG A 145 -2.94 17.24 -8.43
C ARG A 145 -2.95 18.34 -7.36
N ASN A 146 -3.72 18.16 -6.29
CA ASN A 146 -3.80 19.12 -5.19
C ASN A 146 -2.50 19.18 -4.38
N LYS A 147 -1.85 18.04 -4.13
CA LYS A 147 -0.52 17.99 -3.51
C LYS A 147 0.53 18.74 -4.36
N VAL A 148 0.57 18.49 -5.67
CA VAL A 148 1.52 19.15 -6.58
C VAL A 148 1.25 20.64 -6.68
N LYS A 149 -0.02 21.06 -6.84
CA LYS A 149 -0.39 22.48 -6.82
C LYS A 149 0.09 23.15 -5.56
N GLY A 150 -0.15 22.55 -4.39
CA GLY A 150 0.33 23.07 -3.10
C GLY A 150 1.86 23.24 -3.06
N LEU A 151 2.63 22.33 -3.65
CA LEU A 151 4.10 22.46 -3.72
C LEU A 151 4.54 23.65 -4.58
N VAL A 152 3.87 23.88 -5.71
CA VAL A 152 4.15 25.02 -6.60
C VAL A 152 3.83 26.35 -5.92
N THR A 153 2.73 26.42 -5.15
CA THR A 153 2.40 27.64 -4.38
C THR A 153 3.32 27.87 -3.19
N THR A 154 3.93 26.81 -2.63
CA THR A 154 4.84 26.94 -1.47
C THR A 154 6.26 27.32 -1.90
N GLN A 155 6.66 27.06 -3.14
CA GLN A 155 7.98 27.45 -3.67
C GLN A 155 8.08 28.89 -4.18
N THR A 156 6.97 29.63 -4.28
CA THR A 156 6.96 31.06 -4.61
C THR A 156 7.12 31.99 -3.39
N GLN A 157 7.42 31.46 -2.20
CA GLN A 157 7.81 32.29 -1.05
C GLN A 157 9.32 32.60 -1.09
N ASP A 158 9.62 33.84 -1.52
CA ASP A 158 10.81 34.65 -1.23
C ASP A 158 12.20 34.01 -1.37
N TRP A 159 12.67 33.92 -2.61
CA TRP A 159 14.09 34.13 -2.89
C TRP A 159 14.32 35.62 -3.18
N THR A 160 14.27 36.46 -2.14
CA THR A 160 14.89 37.78 -2.23
C THR A 160 16.40 37.57 -2.30
N VAL A 161 16.96 37.69 -3.51
CA VAL A 161 18.39 37.82 -3.72
C VAL A 161 18.84 39.02 -2.89
N ARG A 162 19.60 38.77 -1.81
CA ARG A 162 20.32 39.84 -1.13
C ARG A 162 21.45 40.25 -2.05
N ASP A 163 21.31 41.41 -2.67
CA ASP A 163 22.42 42.09 -3.33
C ASP A 163 23.49 42.37 -2.25
N CYS A 164 24.66 41.78 -2.43
CA CYS A 164 25.88 42.13 -1.71
C CYS A 164 26.58 43.30 -2.41
#